data_AF-A0A7L8RSR6-F1
#
_entry.id   AF-A0A7L8RSR6-F1
#
_cell.length_a   1.000
_cell.length_b   1.000
_cell.length_c   1.000
_cell.angle_alpha   90.00
_cell.angle_beta   90.00
_cell.angle_gamma   90.00
#
_symmetry.space_group_name_H-M   'P 1'
#
loop_
_entity.id
_entity.type
_entity.pdbx_description
1 polymer ?
#
loop_
_entity_poly.entity_id
_entity_poly.type
_entity_poly.pdbx_seq_one_letter_code
_entity_poly.pdbx_strand_id
1 'polypeptide(L)' 'MTIAQMNWGRLKCPANDPRLKESMDGLGDVYRLAEAHPGFLWRIADDAIAAETKACGFDNRMSATVSLWRSLDDLHD' A
#
# COMPACT_ATOMS: atom_id res chain seq x y z
N MET A 1 19.12 1.28 -9.53
CA MET A 1 18.73 2.57 -8.92
C MET A 1 17.52 2.29 -8.07
N THR A 2 17.51 2.74 -6.81
CA THR A 2 16.36 2.57 -5.92
C THR A 2 15.13 3.26 -6.50
N ILE A 3 13.97 2.59 -6.40
CA ILE A 3 12.69 3.13 -6.87
C ILE A 3 11.67 3.17 -5.74
N ALA A 4 10.69 4.05 -5.89
CA ALA A 4 9.48 4.06 -5.09
C ALA A 4 8.31 3.56 -5.95
N GLN A 5 7.60 2.56 -5.44
CA GLN A 5 6.35 2.07 -6.00
C GLN A 5 5.21 2.64 -5.18
N MET A 6 4.19 3.17 -5.85
CA MET A 6 3.00 3.73 -5.21
C MET A 6 1.75 3.19 -5.88
N ASN A 7 0.87 2.58 -5.09
CA ASN A 7 -0.51 2.36 -5.51
C ASN A 7 -1.36 3.52 -5.00
N TRP A 8 -2.25 4.03 -5.85
CA TRP A 8 -3.20 5.08 -5.51
C TRP A 8 -4.56 4.74 -6.10
N GLY A 9 -5.61 4.79 -5.29
CA GLY A 9 -6.94 4.43 -5.76
C GLY A 9 -8.06 4.96 -4.88
N ARG A 10 -9.25 5.00 -5.49
CA ARG A 10 -10.51 5.29 -4.81
C ARG A 10 -11.29 4.01 -4.61
N LEU A 11 -11.56 3.66 -3.37
CA LEU A 11 -12.41 2.54 -3.00
C LEU A 11 -13.85 2.76 -3.48
N LYS A 12 -14.46 1.71 -4.01
CA LYS A 12 -15.86 1.75 -4.50
C LYS A 12 -16.88 1.92 -3.36
N CYS A 13 -16.54 1.43 -2.17
CA CYS A 13 -17.31 1.54 -0.94
C CYS A 13 -16.35 1.83 0.24
N PRO A 14 -16.85 2.19 1.44
CA PRO A 14 -15.99 2.45 2.60
C PRO A 14 -15.12 1.23 2.94
N ALA A 15 -13.92 1.44 3.50
CA ALA A 15 -12.96 0.36 3.76
C ALA A 15 -13.48 -0.74 4.71
N ASN A 16 -14.45 -0.43 5.57
CA ASN A 16 -15.10 -1.38 6.48
C ASN A 16 -16.33 -2.09 5.88
N ASP A 17 -16.64 -1.84 4.60
CA ASP A 17 -17.74 -2.51 3.91
C ASP A 17 -17.40 -4.01 3.71
N PRO A 18 -18.32 -4.94 4.01
CA PRO A 18 -18.08 -6.37 3.86
C PRO A 18 -17.60 -6.78 2.45
N ARG A 19 -17.96 -6.02 1.41
CA ARG A 19 -17.53 -6.26 0.03
C ARG A 19 -16.03 -6.05 -0.20
N LEU A 20 -15.35 -5.29 0.66
CA LEU A 20 -13.91 -5.07 0.59
C LEU A 20 -13.12 -5.92 1.58
N LYS A 21 -13.80 -6.69 2.45
CA LYS A 21 -13.15 -7.43 3.54
C LYS A 21 -12.00 -8.31 3.05
N GLU A 22 -12.24 -9.13 2.03
CA GLU A 22 -11.21 -10.01 1.46
C GLU A 22 -10.01 -9.21 0.94
N SER A 23 -10.25 -8.10 0.24
CA SER A 23 -9.19 -7.23 -0.26
C SER A 23 -8.39 -6.57 0.85
N MET A 24 -9.05 -6.11 1.92
CA MET A 24 -8.38 -5.48 3.06
C MET A 24 -7.58 -6.49 3.89
N ASP A 25 -8.14 -7.68 4.13
CA ASP A 25 -7.46 -8.75 4.86
C ASP A 25 -6.22 -9.24 4.10
N GLY A 26 -6.29 -9.31 2.77
CA GLY A 26 -5.18 -9.76 1.92
C GLY A 26 -3.97 -8.83 1.87
N LEU A 27 -4.10 -7.56 2.28
CA LEU A 27 -2.98 -6.61 2.29
C LEU A 27 -1.85 -7.07 3.21
N GLY A 28 -2.19 -7.67 4.36
CA GLY A 28 -1.19 -8.17 5.31
C GLY A 28 -0.28 -9.23 4.69
N ASP A 29 -0.83 -10.14 3.89
CA ASP A 29 -0.04 -11.16 3.19
C ASP A 29 0.83 -10.57 2.09
N VAL A 30 0.30 -9.61 1.32
CA VAL A 30 1.08 -8.90 0.30
C VAL A 30 2.27 -8.17 0.93
N TYR A 31 2.04 -7.46 2.04
CA TYR A 31 3.12 -6.78 2.75
C TYR A 31 4.15 -7.75 3.31
N ARG A 32 3.71 -8.87 3.90
CA ARG A 32 4.61 -9.90 4.41
C ARG A 32 5.48 -10.50 3.30
N LEU A 33 4.91 -10.74 2.12
CA LEU A 33 5.67 -11.24 0.97
C LEU A 33 6.67 -10.19 0.48
N ALA A 34 6.26 -8.93 0.36
CA ALA A 34 7.16 -7.84 -0.01
C ALA A 34 8.30 -7.69 1.00
N GLU A 35 8.01 -7.63 2.30
CA GLU A 35 8.99 -7.47 3.38
C GLU A 35 10.00 -8.63 3.48
N ALA A 36 9.61 -9.83 3.00
CA ALA A 36 10.50 -10.98 2.90
C ALA A 36 11.37 -10.98 1.63
N HIS A 37 11.04 -10.17 0.62
CA HIS A 37 11.76 -10.14 -0.65
C HIS A 37 13.16 -9.50 -0.48
N PRO A 38 14.25 -10.10 -0.99
CA PRO A 38 15.61 -9.56 -0.83
C PRO A 38 15.77 -8.14 -1.38
N GLY A 39 14.98 -7.79 -2.40
CA GLY A 39 14.98 -6.48 -3.06
C GLY A 39 14.15 -5.41 -2.38
N PHE A 40 13.30 -5.77 -1.40
CA PHE A 40 12.49 -4.82 -0.64
C PHE A 40 13.36 -4.05 0.36
N LEU A 41 13.09 -2.76 0.49
CA LEU A 41 13.82 -1.89 1.41
C LEU A 41 12.93 -1.38 2.54
N TRP A 42 11.72 -0.92 2.21
CA TRP A 42 10.86 -0.22 3.18
C TRP A 42 9.45 0.04 2.63
N ARG A 43 8.47 0.31 3.50
CA ARG A 43 7.14 0.85 3.12
C ARG A 43 6.64 1.88 4.14
N ILE A 44 5.72 2.74 3.71
CA ILE A 44 4.92 3.56 4.63
C ILE A 44 3.94 2.66 5.39
N ALA A 45 3.82 2.88 6.70
CA ALA A 45 2.85 2.18 7.54
C ALA A 45 1.40 2.62 7.22
N ASP A 46 0.44 1.72 7.40
CA ASP A 46 -0.94 1.93 6.97
C ASP A 46 -1.62 3.10 7.68
N ASP A 47 -1.31 3.29 8.96
CA ASP A 47 -1.81 4.41 9.78
C ASP A 47 -1.22 5.75 9.33
N ALA A 48 0.08 5.77 9.01
CA ALA A 48 0.76 6.94 8.51
C ALA A 48 0.22 7.38 7.14
N ILE A 49 0.07 6.45 6.18
CA ILE A 49 -0.45 6.80 4.85
C ILE A 49 -1.93 7.23 4.89
N ALA A 50 -2.73 6.63 5.78
CA ALA A 50 -4.11 7.05 6.00
C ALA A 50 -4.19 8.46 6.61
N ALA A 51 -3.31 8.78 7.56
CA ALA A 51 -3.21 10.11 8.15
C ALA A 51 -2.81 11.17 7.11
N GLU A 52 -1.80 10.88 6.29
CA GLU A 52 -1.35 11.78 5.21
C GLU A 52 -2.45 12.01 4.17
N THR A 53 -3.13 10.96 3.72
CA THR A 53 -4.23 11.07 2.74
C THR A 53 -5.35 11.96 3.28
N LYS A 54 -5.68 11.81 4.57
CA LYS A 54 -6.66 12.67 5.25
C LYS A 54 -6.17 14.11 5.38
N ALA A 55 -4.90 14.33 5.72
CA ALA A 55 -4.31 15.66 5.84
C ALA A 55 -4.32 16.42 4.50
N CYS A 56 -4.19 15.72 3.38
CA CYS A 56 -4.35 16.28 2.04
C CYS A 56 -5.81 16.62 1.66
N GLY A 57 -6.79 16.40 2.55
CA GLY A 57 -8.20 16.75 2.33
C GLY A 57 -8.99 15.72 1.52
N PHE A 58 -8.43 14.52 1.31
CA PHE A 58 -9.16 13.43 0.67
C PHE A 58 -10.15 12.76 1.63
N ASP A 59 -11.21 12.18 1.06
CA ASP A 59 -12.19 11.45 1.86
C ASP A 59 -11.71 10.05 2.28
N ASN A 60 -12.50 9.39 3.11
CA ASN A 60 -12.20 8.05 3.64
C ASN A 60 -12.29 6.91 2.60
N ARG A 61 -12.45 7.23 1.32
CA ARG A 61 -12.41 6.27 0.23
C ARG A 61 -11.12 6.36 -0.58
N MET A 62 -10.25 7.33 -0.30
CA MET A 62 -8.91 7.33 -0.89
C MET A 62 -7.99 6.39 -0.13
N SER A 63 -7.25 5.58 -0.87
CA SER A 63 -6.28 4.62 -0.34
C SER A 63 -4.99 4.70 -1.15
N ALA A 64 -3.88 4.60 -0.44
CA ALA A 64 -2.56 4.60 -1.02
C ALA A 64 -1.65 3.62 -0.28
N THR A 65 -0.67 3.09 -1.00
CA THR A 65 0.46 2.35 -0.42
C THR A 65 1.73 2.84 -1.10
N VAL A 66 2.83 2.89 -0.35
CA VAL A 66 4.13 3.28 -0.89
C VAL A 66 5.18 2.31 -0.37
N SER A 67 6.00 1.79 -1.26
CA SER A 67 7.12 0.90 -0.96
C SER A 67 8.39 1.31 -1.72
N LEU A 68 9.56 1.02 -1.15
CA LEU A 68 10.87 1.26 -1.73
C LEU A 68 11.56 -0.07 -2.06
N TRP A 69 12.15 -0.11 -3.25
CA TRP A 69 12.79 -1.30 -3.82
C TRP A 69 14.18 -0.96 -4.34
N ARG A 70 15.11 -1.91 -4.25
CA ARG A 70 16.50 -1.75 -4.73
C ARG A 70 16.60 -1.45 -6.22
N SER A 71 15.70 -2.02 -7.01
CA SER A 71 15.61 -1.80 -8.46
C SER A 71 14.20 -2.10 -8.98
N LEU A 72 13.97 -1.81 -10.26
CA LEU A 72 12.74 -2.20 -10.96
C LEU A 72 12.66 -3.71 -11.16
N ASP A 73 13.80 -4.37 -11.44
CA ASP A 73 13.86 -5.82 -11.61
C ASP A 73 13.47 -6.53 -10.30
N ASP A 74 13.95 -6.04 -9.16
CA ASP A 74 13.59 -6.55 -7.82
C ASP A 74 12.11 -6.41 -7.48
N LEU A 75 11.39 -5.48 -8.10
CA LEU A 75 9.94 -5.31 -7.92
C LEU A 75 9.13 -6.24 -8.83
N HIS A 76 9.74 -6.70 -9.93
CA HIS A 76 9.08 -7.54 -10.94
C HIS A 76 9.26 -9.05 -10.73
N ASP A 77 10.23 -9.46 -9.92
CA ASP A 77 10.49 -10.86 -9.53
C ASP A 77 9.35 -11.43 -8.65
#